data_AF-A0A560EL55-F1
#
_entry.id   AF-A0A560EL55-F1
#
_cell.length_a   1.000
_cell.length_b   1.000
_cell.length_c   1.000
_cell.angle_alpha   90.00
_cell.angle_beta   90.00
_cell.angle_gamma   90.00
#
_symmetry.space_group_name_H-M   'P 1'
#
loop_
_entity.id
_entity.type
_entity.pdbx_description
1 polymer ?
#
loop_
_entity_poly.entity_id
_entity_poly.type
_entity_poly.pdbx_seq_one_letter_code
_entity_poly.pdbx_strand_id
1 'polypeptide(L)'
;MTNWSLTTLFQSIHDAVVKDLEIARGALKHPGDKGDASEQVWIDLLNAYLPRRYQTAKAHVVDSGGEVSDQIDVVVFDRHYSPFLFTFKEALFVPAESVYAVFEAKQTINATHLGYAVEKVASVRRLQRTSIPVPTVDGTKPAKGLHRIIGGFLCLGSDYSPALGDTLRDTLTAHPEGGCLDLGCVAAAGTFTRASLPTHDAFVLEHSPAAVPKFLLTLASQLQDLATVPMLDITAYAQHLPVRVHETPGATTP
;
A
#
# COMPACT_ATOMS: atom_id res chain seq x y z
N MET A 1 41.04 8.04 3.85
CA MET A 1 40.03 7.12 4.40
C MET A 1 38.68 7.77 4.18
N THR A 2 37.78 7.17 3.42
CA THR A 2 36.40 7.65 3.28
C THR A 2 35.71 7.44 4.63
N ASN A 3 35.36 8.53 5.32
CA ASN A 3 34.58 8.45 6.55
C ASN A 3 33.15 8.04 6.19
N TRP A 4 32.61 7.06 6.92
CA TRP A 4 31.22 6.66 6.81
C TRP A 4 30.29 7.82 7.19
N SER A 5 29.20 8.01 6.45
CA SER A 5 28.18 9.02 6.71
C SER A 5 26.79 8.48 6.40
N LEU A 6 25.85 8.67 7.34
CA LEU A 6 24.43 8.34 7.14
C LEU A 6 23.85 9.08 5.92
N THR A 7 24.27 10.32 5.69
CA THR A 7 23.87 11.10 4.52
C THR A 7 24.28 10.40 3.22
N THR A 8 25.51 9.90 3.14
CA THR A 8 25.99 9.17 1.96
C THR A 8 25.24 7.87 1.74
N LEU A 9 24.88 7.15 2.81
CA LEU A 9 24.08 5.92 2.71
C LEU A 9 22.67 6.23 2.18
N PHE A 10 21.97 7.21 2.76
CA PHE A 10 20.65 7.60 2.28
C PHE A 10 20.68 8.13 0.86
N GLN A 11 21.69 8.95 0.51
CA GLN A 11 21.83 9.43 -0.86
C GLN A 11 22.07 8.27 -1.84
N SER A 12 22.88 7.29 -1.47
CA SER A 12 23.12 6.11 -2.33
C SER A 12 21.84 5.30 -2.58
N ILE A 13 20.98 5.15 -1.57
CA ILE A 13 19.66 4.52 -1.73
C ILE A 13 18.80 5.33 -2.69
N HIS A 14 18.78 6.66 -2.53
CA HIS A 14 18.02 7.55 -3.38
C HIS A 14 18.48 7.47 -4.85
N ASP A 15 19.79 7.60 -5.09
CA ASP A 15 20.38 7.62 -6.42
C ASP A 15 20.15 6.29 -7.15
N ALA A 16 20.22 5.15 -6.44
CA ALA A 16 19.92 3.84 -7.02
C ALA A 16 18.47 3.75 -7.52
N VAL A 17 17.50 4.13 -6.68
CA VAL A 17 16.07 4.09 -7.04
C VAL A 17 15.75 5.06 -8.17
N VAL A 18 16.26 6.29 -8.11
CA VAL A 18 16.06 7.28 -9.19
C VAL A 18 16.61 6.75 -10.50
N LYS A 19 17.82 6.18 -10.48
CA LYS A 19 18.44 5.59 -11.68
C LYS A 19 17.61 4.46 -12.27
N ASP A 20 17.09 3.55 -11.45
CA ASP A 20 16.27 2.43 -11.95
C ASP A 20 14.94 2.93 -12.54
N LEU A 21 14.31 3.94 -11.93
CA LEU A 21 13.12 4.58 -12.47
C LEU A 21 13.39 5.32 -13.79
N GLU A 22 14.56 5.97 -13.92
CA GLU A 22 15.01 6.62 -15.16
C GLU A 22 15.27 5.60 -16.28
N ILE A 23 15.89 4.47 -15.95
CA ILE A 23 16.08 3.35 -16.88
C ILE A 23 14.73 2.84 -17.36
N ALA A 24 13.78 2.58 -16.47
CA ALA A 24 12.43 2.18 -16.84
C ALA A 24 11.77 3.21 -17.77
N ARG A 25 11.92 4.51 -17.48
CA ARG A 25 11.36 5.60 -18.29
C ARG A 25 11.95 5.67 -19.71
N GLY A 26 13.27 5.57 -19.82
CA GLY A 26 14.03 5.85 -21.04
C GLY A 26 14.28 4.64 -21.93
N ALA A 27 14.46 3.44 -21.35
CA ALA A 27 14.79 2.23 -22.10
C ALA A 27 13.54 1.47 -22.59
N LEU A 28 12.44 1.52 -21.83
CA LEU A 28 11.21 0.81 -22.17
C LEU A 28 10.28 1.69 -23.01
N LYS A 29 9.96 1.22 -24.22
CA LYS A 29 9.13 1.97 -25.19
C LYS A 29 7.65 1.66 -25.07
N HIS A 30 7.29 0.43 -24.71
CA HIS A 30 5.90 0.03 -24.50
C HIS A 30 5.39 0.60 -23.16
N PRO A 31 4.21 1.25 -23.13
CA PRO A 31 3.68 1.83 -21.89
C PRO A 31 3.44 0.82 -20.77
N GLY A 32 3.01 -0.41 -21.12
CA GLY A 32 2.81 -1.50 -20.15
C GLY A 32 4.10 -1.89 -19.45
N ASP A 33 5.11 -2.32 -20.23
CA ASP A 33 6.43 -2.69 -19.71
C ASP A 33 7.05 -1.58 -18.84
N LYS A 34 6.88 -0.31 -19.26
CA LYS A 34 7.33 0.86 -18.49
C LYS A 34 6.63 0.96 -17.15
N GLY A 35 5.32 0.78 -17.12
CA GLY A 35 4.53 0.73 -15.88
C GLY A 35 5.02 -0.39 -14.97
N ASP A 36 5.02 -1.62 -15.47
CA ASP A 36 5.42 -2.81 -14.71
C ASP A 36 6.83 -2.69 -14.12
N ALA A 37 7.80 -2.21 -14.91
CA ALA A 37 9.16 -1.99 -14.40
C ALA A 37 9.23 -0.90 -13.33
N SER A 38 8.48 0.19 -13.49
CA SER A 38 8.44 1.28 -12.49
C SER A 38 7.83 0.81 -11.18
N GLU A 39 6.75 0.04 -11.27
CA GLU A 39 6.06 -0.58 -10.13
C GLU A 39 7.00 -1.54 -9.40
N GLN A 40 7.73 -2.38 -10.13
CA GLN A 40 8.67 -3.34 -9.56
C GLN A 40 9.80 -2.68 -8.78
N VAL A 41 10.34 -1.54 -9.25
CA VAL A 41 11.39 -0.79 -8.52
C VAL A 41 10.91 -0.37 -7.13
N TRP A 42 9.66 0.10 -7.01
CA TRP A 42 9.08 0.47 -5.71
C TRP A 42 8.83 -0.75 -4.83
N ILE A 43 8.31 -1.85 -5.39
CA ILE A 43 8.11 -3.11 -4.67
C ILE A 43 9.42 -3.64 -4.10
N ASP A 44 10.48 -3.66 -4.92
CA ASP A 44 11.81 -4.15 -4.53
C ASP A 44 12.43 -3.29 -3.42
N LEU A 45 12.33 -1.96 -3.55
CA LEU A 45 12.74 -1.04 -2.50
C LEU A 45 12.02 -1.35 -1.17
N LEU A 46 10.70 -1.43 -1.20
CA LEU A 46 9.92 -1.61 0.03
C LEU A 46 10.19 -2.99 0.67
N ASN A 47 10.30 -4.06 -0.12
CA ASN A 47 10.66 -5.38 0.40
C ASN A 47 12.11 -5.45 0.93
N ALA A 48 13.04 -4.69 0.36
CA ALA A 48 14.42 -4.66 0.82
C ALA A 48 14.60 -3.93 2.16
N TYR A 49 13.82 -2.88 2.41
CA TYR A 49 14.07 -1.97 3.55
C TYR A 49 12.97 -1.96 4.62
N LEU A 50 11.73 -2.32 4.32
CA LEU A 50 10.72 -2.44 5.38
C LEU A 50 10.98 -3.69 6.24
N PRO A 51 10.61 -3.66 7.54
CA PRO A 51 10.68 -4.85 8.38
C PRO A 51 9.94 -6.04 7.77
N ARG A 52 10.50 -7.25 7.88
CA ARG A 52 9.97 -8.49 7.26
C ARG A 52 8.52 -8.87 7.60
N ARG A 53 7.92 -8.24 8.60
CA ARG A 53 6.49 -8.38 8.93
C ARG A 53 5.59 -7.73 7.87
N TYR A 54 6.14 -6.83 7.05
CA TYR A 54 5.47 -6.20 5.94
C TYR A 54 5.95 -6.87 4.65
N GLN A 55 5.03 -7.41 3.87
CA GLN A 55 5.28 -7.84 2.50
C GLN A 55 4.74 -6.78 1.56
N THR A 56 5.45 -6.56 0.44
CA THR A 56 5.01 -5.64 -0.62
C THR A 56 4.86 -6.38 -1.94
N ALA A 57 3.73 -6.19 -2.63
CA ALA A 57 3.49 -6.79 -3.95
C ALA A 57 2.39 -6.06 -4.71
N LYS A 58 2.33 -6.28 -6.03
CA LYS A 58 1.13 -6.01 -6.84
C LYS A 58 0.05 -7.03 -6.47
N ALA A 59 -1.17 -6.58 -6.18
CA ALA A 59 -2.26 -7.47 -5.76
C ALA A 59 -3.65 -6.86 -5.97
N HIS A 60 -4.66 -7.74 -5.96
CA HIS A 60 -6.04 -7.39 -5.65
C HIS A 60 -6.30 -7.58 -4.16
N VAL A 61 -7.18 -6.76 -3.59
CA VAL A 61 -7.65 -6.87 -2.22
C VAL A 61 -9.09 -7.37 -2.23
N VAL A 62 -9.42 -8.31 -1.34
CA VAL A 62 -10.74 -8.96 -1.26
C VAL A 62 -11.26 -8.91 0.17
N ASP A 63 -12.57 -8.74 0.34
CA ASP A 63 -13.23 -8.90 1.64
C ASP A 63 -14.01 -10.21 1.77
N SER A 64 -14.48 -10.50 2.98
CA SER A 64 -15.30 -11.68 3.26
C SER A 64 -16.70 -11.62 2.62
N GLY A 65 -17.13 -10.48 2.09
CA GLY A 65 -18.37 -10.33 1.33
C GLY A 65 -18.23 -10.81 -0.13
N GLY A 66 -16.99 -10.99 -0.60
CA GLY A 66 -16.68 -11.34 -1.98
C GLY A 66 -16.43 -10.14 -2.90
N GLU A 67 -16.40 -8.92 -2.35
CA GLU A 67 -16.06 -7.72 -3.10
C GLU A 67 -14.54 -7.65 -3.33
N VAL A 68 -14.15 -7.10 -4.48
CA VAL A 68 -12.76 -7.03 -4.93
C VAL A 68 -12.39 -5.59 -5.26
N SER A 69 -11.18 -5.17 -4.87
CA SER A 69 -10.60 -3.89 -5.29
C SER A 69 -10.18 -3.92 -6.76
N ASP A 70 -9.84 -2.74 -7.29
CA ASP A 70 -9.02 -2.70 -8.51
C ASP A 70 -7.65 -3.35 -8.26
N GLN A 71 -6.90 -3.63 -9.33
CA GLN A 71 -5.51 -4.05 -9.17
C GLN A 71 -4.70 -2.89 -8.61
N ILE A 72 -3.99 -3.16 -7.51
CA ILE A 72 -3.16 -2.16 -6.84
C ILE A 72 -1.70 -2.45 -7.17
N ASP A 73 -1.02 -1.41 -7.65
CA ASP A 73 0.37 -1.47 -8.11
C ASP A 73 1.31 -1.90 -6.98
N VAL A 74 1.12 -1.31 -5.79
CA VAL A 74 1.94 -1.58 -4.60
C VAL A 74 1.04 -1.70 -3.37
N VAL A 75 0.87 -2.91 -2.86
CA VAL A 75 0.19 -3.21 -1.59
C VAL A 75 1.23 -3.55 -0.54
N VAL A 76 1.19 -2.89 0.62
CA VAL A 76 1.95 -3.27 1.82
C VAL A 76 1.00 -4.00 2.77
N PHE A 77 1.28 -5.26 3.09
CA PHE A 77 0.36 -6.11 3.83
C PHE A 77 1.07 -7.06 4.80
N ASP A 78 0.33 -7.53 5.80
CA ASP A 78 0.76 -8.55 6.74
C ASP A 78 0.77 -9.94 6.09
N ARG A 79 1.84 -10.69 6.36
CA ARG A 79 1.95 -12.11 6.01
C ARG A 79 2.33 -13.02 7.15
N HIS A 80 2.48 -12.44 8.34
CA HIS A 80 2.81 -13.22 9.52
C HIS A 80 1.56 -13.84 10.16
N TYR A 81 0.43 -13.12 10.13
CA TYR A 81 -0.83 -13.54 10.75
C TYR A 81 -1.95 -13.75 9.73
N SER A 82 -1.76 -13.32 8.48
CA SER A 82 -2.78 -13.35 7.43
C SER A 82 -2.48 -14.40 6.34
N PRO A 83 -3.41 -15.32 6.03
CA PRO A 83 -3.25 -16.25 4.93
C PRO A 83 -3.43 -15.54 3.58
N PHE A 84 -2.92 -16.15 2.51
CA PHE A 84 -3.35 -15.78 1.16
C PHE A 84 -4.72 -16.39 0.88
N LEU A 85 -5.60 -15.63 0.24
CA LEU A 85 -6.89 -16.16 -0.22
C LEU A 85 -6.71 -16.89 -1.54
N PHE A 86 -5.93 -16.32 -2.46
CA PHE A 86 -5.62 -16.93 -3.75
C PHE A 86 -4.29 -16.41 -4.30
N THR A 87 -3.52 -17.31 -4.89
CA THR A 87 -2.33 -16.98 -5.66
C THR A 87 -2.25 -17.89 -6.87
N PHE A 88 -2.08 -17.31 -8.05
CA PHE A 88 -1.86 -18.05 -9.28
C PHE A 88 -0.95 -17.26 -10.21
N LYS A 89 0.27 -17.76 -10.42
CA LYS A 89 1.33 -17.04 -11.13
C LYS A 89 1.53 -15.66 -10.49
N GLU A 90 1.38 -14.58 -11.24
CA GLU A 90 1.53 -13.20 -10.81
C GLU A 90 0.23 -12.61 -10.23
N ALA A 91 -0.90 -13.34 -10.35
CA ALA A 91 -2.17 -12.90 -9.78
C ALA A 91 -2.20 -13.22 -8.28
N LEU A 92 -2.26 -12.17 -7.46
CA LEU A 92 -2.28 -12.25 -6.01
C LEU A 92 -3.54 -11.60 -5.44
N PHE A 93 -4.22 -12.30 -4.52
CA PHE A 93 -5.39 -11.81 -3.82
C PHE A 93 -5.14 -11.89 -2.31
N VAL A 94 -5.18 -10.74 -1.65
CA VAL A 94 -4.94 -10.59 -0.21
C VAL A 94 -6.22 -10.17 0.51
N PRO A 95 -6.45 -10.63 1.76
CA PRO A 95 -7.61 -10.21 2.53
C PRO A 95 -7.49 -8.74 2.95
N ALA A 96 -8.59 -7.99 2.93
CA ALA A 96 -8.61 -6.56 3.26
C ALA A 96 -8.06 -6.25 4.66
N GLU A 97 -8.23 -7.17 5.62
CA GLU A 97 -7.70 -7.06 6.97
C GLU A 97 -6.17 -6.99 7.00
N SER A 98 -5.50 -7.68 6.06
CA SER A 98 -4.03 -7.74 6.02
C SER A 98 -3.38 -6.45 5.54
N VAL A 99 -4.14 -5.54 4.92
CA VAL A 99 -3.58 -4.39 4.22
C VAL A 99 -3.23 -3.26 5.19
N TYR A 100 -1.99 -2.78 5.10
CA TYR A 100 -1.51 -1.60 5.81
C TYR A 100 -1.55 -0.35 4.93
N ALA A 101 -1.04 -0.46 3.71
CA ALA A 101 -0.90 0.65 2.79
C ALA A 101 -1.10 0.21 1.34
N VAL A 102 -1.57 1.12 0.51
CA VAL A 102 -1.74 0.94 -0.94
C VAL A 102 -1.25 2.17 -1.68
N PHE A 103 -0.50 1.95 -2.75
CA PHE A 103 0.03 3.02 -3.58
C PHE A 103 -0.23 2.76 -5.06
N GLU A 104 -0.50 3.85 -5.76
CA GLU A 104 -0.40 3.91 -7.21
C GLU A 104 1.02 4.33 -7.61
N ALA A 105 1.59 3.68 -8.62
CA ALA A 105 2.89 4.05 -9.15
C ALA A 105 2.80 4.50 -10.62
N LYS A 106 3.36 5.67 -10.91
CA LYS A 106 3.43 6.24 -12.26
C LYS A 106 4.77 6.91 -12.50
N GLN A 107 5.08 7.19 -13.76
CA GLN A 107 6.32 7.91 -14.11
C GLN A 107 6.26 9.40 -13.72
N THR A 108 5.09 10.02 -13.80
CA THR A 108 4.87 11.43 -13.41
C THR A 108 3.64 11.58 -12.55
N ILE A 109 3.60 12.63 -11.72
CA ILE A 109 2.40 13.06 -11.01
C ILE A 109 1.70 14.18 -11.80
N ASN A 110 0.38 14.05 -11.96
CA ASN A 110 -0.53 15.03 -12.54
C ASN A 110 -1.97 14.76 -12.05
N ALA A 111 -2.92 15.61 -12.42
CA ALA A 111 -4.29 15.53 -11.92
C ALA A 111 -4.99 14.22 -12.32
N THR A 112 -4.74 13.73 -13.54
CA THR A 112 -5.31 12.48 -14.03
C THR A 112 -4.76 11.28 -13.25
N HIS A 113 -3.45 11.21 -13.06
CA HIS A 113 -2.82 10.12 -12.29
C HIS A 113 -3.22 10.13 -10.82
N LEU A 114 -3.36 11.32 -10.23
CA LEU A 114 -3.87 11.47 -8.86
C LEU A 114 -5.33 10.99 -8.75
N GLY A 115 -6.17 11.31 -9.73
CA GLY A 115 -7.54 10.80 -9.80
C GLY A 115 -7.59 9.27 -9.79
N TYR A 116 -6.77 8.60 -10.59
CA TYR A 116 -6.69 7.14 -10.58
C TYR A 116 -6.22 6.56 -9.24
N ALA A 117 -5.23 7.20 -8.62
CA ALA A 117 -4.75 6.78 -7.31
C ALA A 117 -5.84 6.88 -6.24
N VAL A 118 -6.63 7.96 -6.27
CA VAL A 118 -7.76 8.18 -5.36
C VAL A 118 -8.83 7.11 -5.53
N GLU A 119 -9.17 6.76 -6.78
CA GLU A 119 -10.13 5.69 -7.08
C GLU A 119 -9.64 4.33 -6.57
N LYS A 120 -8.37 3.98 -6.84
CA LYS A 120 -7.77 2.73 -6.36
C LYS A 120 -7.71 2.65 -4.84
N VAL A 121 -7.32 3.73 -4.16
CA VAL A 121 -7.32 3.80 -2.69
C VAL A 121 -8.75 3.64 -2.14
N ALA A 122 -9.73 4.34 -2.72
CA ALA A 122 -11.13 4.20 -2.34
C ALA A 122 -11.65 2.78 -2.55
N SER A 123 -11.17 2.11 -3.61
CA SER A 123 -11.56 0.73 -3.93
C SER A 123 -11.17 -0.29 -2.88
N VAL A 124 -10.09 -0.01 -2.15
CA VAL A 124 -9.61 -0.85 -1.04
C VAL A 124 -10.29 -0.44 0.26
N ARG A 125 -10.46 0.87 0.51
CA ARG A 125 -11.03 1.36 1.76
C ARG A 125 -12.52 1.09 1.93
N ARG A 126 -13.25 0.86 0.83
CA ARG A 126 -14.67 0.45 0.88
C ARG A 126 -14.87 -1.01 1.28
N LEU A 127 -13.84 -1.84 1.20
CA LEU A 127 -13.91 -3.26 1.50
C LEU A 127 -14.18 -3.49 2.99
N GLN A 128 -15.01 -4.50 3.28
CA GLN A 128 -15.33 -4.88 4.64
C GLN A 128 -14.11 -5.53 5.30
N ARG A 129 -13.89 -5.23 6.58
CA ARG A 129 -12.80 -5.81 7.36
C ARG A 129 -13.32 -6.32 8.69
N THR A 130 -13.08 -7.60 8.94
CA THR A 130 -13.36 -8.24 10.21
C THR A 130 -12.28 -7.91 11.24
N SER A 131 -12.62 -8.05 12.52
CA SER A 131 -11.67 -7.96 13.63
C SER A 131 -12.22 -8.76 14.79
N ILE A 132 -11.56 -9.86 15.13
CA ILE A 132 -11.94 -10.73 16.24
C ILE A 132 -11.00 -10.57 17.44
N PRO A 133 -11.44 -10.93 18.65
CA PRO A 133 -10.57 -10.94 19.83
C PRO A 133 -9.32 -11.80 19.62
N VAL A 134 -8.18 -11.34 20.15
CA VAL A 134 -6.88 -11.98 19.94
C VAL A 134 -6.46 -12.76 21.19
N PRO A 135 -6.27 -14.09 21.12
CA PRO A 135 -5.67 -14.84 22.22
C PRO A 135 -4.21 -14.42 22.40
N THR A 136 -3.84 -13.98 23.60
CA THR A 136 -2.44 -13.67 23.95
C THR A 136 -1.99 -14.46 25.18
N VAL A 137 -0.70 -14.38 25.50
CA VAL A 137 -0.11 -15.05 26.68
C VAL A 137 -0.76 -14.61 28.00
N ASP A 138 -1.29 -13.38 28.05
CA ASP A 138 -1.95 -12.79 29.23
C ASP A 138 -3.49 -12.90 29.17
N GLY A 139 -4.02 -13.77 28.30
CA GLY A 139 -5.45 -13.93 28.05
C GLY A 139 -5.93 -13.25 26.77
N THR A 140 -7.24 -13.29 26.52
CA THR A 140 -7.82 -12.76 25.29
C THR A 140 -7.92 -11.23 25.34
N LYS A 141 -7.30 -10.55 24.36
CA LYS A 141 -7.46 -9.10 24.14
C LYS A 141 -8.70 -8.82 23.29
N PRO A 142 -9.39 -7.69 23.50
CA PRO A 142 -10.54 -7.32 22.68
C PRO A 142 -10.13 -7.13 21.21
N ALA A 143 -11.10 -7.22 20.31
CA ALA A 143 -10.90 -6.96 18.89
C ALA A 143 -10.25 -5.58 18.67
N LYS A 144 -9.21 -5.54 17.84
CA LYS A 144 -8.50 -4.30 17.51
C LYS A 144 -9.43 -3.39 16.71
N GLY A 145 -9.44 -2.09 17.02
CA GLY A 145 -10.06 -1.10 16.13
C GLY A 145 -9.42 -1.13 14.74
N LEU A 146 -10.26 -1.01 13.70
CA LEU A 146 -9.78 -1.03 12.32
C LEU A 146 -8.95 0.23 12.05
N HIS A 147 -7.68 0.05 11.67
CA HIS A 147 -6.86 1.18 11.24
C HIS A 147 -7.32 1.67 9.87
N ARG A 148 -7.13 2.95 9.59
CA ARG A 148 -7.29 3.45 8.23
C ARG A 148 -6.11 2.99 7.38
N ILE A 149 -6.40 2.41 6.21
CA ILE A 149 -5.36 1.98 5.26
C ILE A 149 -4.70 3.22 4.67
N ILE A 150 -3.37 3.28 4.73
CA ILE A 150 -2.58 4.38 4.17
C ILE A 150 -2.72 4.33 2.65
N GLY A 151 -3.16 5.43 2.03
CA GLY A 151 -3.24 5.59 0.59
C GLY A 151 -2.13 6.50 0.10
N GLY A 152 -1.52 6.22 -1.05
CA GLY A 152 -0.44 7.06 -1.53
C GLY A 152 -0.13 6.99 -3.01
N PHE A 153 0.88 7.77 -3.40
CA PHE A 153 1.32 7.89 -4.78
C PHE A 153 2.85 7.89 -4.88
N LEU A 154 3.38 7.15 -5.85
CA LEU A 154 4.81 7.00 -6.08
C LEU A 154 5.14 7.35 -7.52
N CYS A 155 6.08 8.27 -7.74
CA CYS A 155 6.53 8.60 -9.08
C CYS A 155 7.96 9.09 -9.15
N LEU A 156 8.49 9.12 -10.38
CA LEU A 156 9.79 9.71 -10.65
C LEU A 156 9.70 11.24 -10.70
N GLY A 157 8.87 11.78 -11.59
CA GLY A 157 8.80 13.22 -11.86
C GLY A 157 7.43 13.84 -11.63
N SER A 158 7.29 15.12 -11.98
CA SER A 158 6.04 15.88 -11.91
C SER A 158 5.79 16.62 -13.21
N ASP A 159 4.54 16.64 -13.65
CA ASP A 159 4.10 17.47 -14.78
C ASP A 159 3.69 18.87 -14.32
N TYR A 160 3.64 19.11 -13.00
CA TYR A 160 3.43 20.43 -12.40
C TYR A 160 4.73 21.24 -12.37
N SER A 161 4.60 22.56 -12.46
CA SER A 161 5.69 23.51 -12.28
C SER A 161 5.27 24.64 -11.33
N PRO A 162 5.81 24.73 -10.11
CA PRO A 162 6.81 23.83 -9.52
C PRO A 162 6.24 22.44 -9.18
N ALA A 163 7.12 21.44 -9.12
CA ALA A 163 6.75 20.03 -8.92
C ALA A 163 5.95 19.78 -7.63
N LEU A 164 6.29 20.49 -6.54
CA LEU A 164 5.64 20.45 -5.24
C LEU A 164 5.05 21.83 -4.89
N GLY A 165 4.14 22.32 -5.75
CA GLY A 165 3.51 23.63 -5.59
C GLY A 165 2.07 23.59 -5.07
N ASP A 166 1.45 24.77 -5.05
CA ASP A 166 0.04 24.95 -4.63
C ASP A 166 -0.92 24.14 -5.51
N THR A 167 -0.66 24.03 -6.82
CA THR A 167 -1.49 23.19 -7.72
C THR A 167 -1.51 21.73 -7.29
N LEU A 168 -0.37 21.17 -6.85
CA LEU A 168 -0.33 19.81 -6.32
C LEU A 168 -1.11 19.73 -5.00
N ARG A 169 -0.91 20.70 -4.10
CA ARG A 169 -1.63 20.76 -2.82
C ARG A 169 -3.14 20.79 -3.02
N ASP A 170 -3.63 21.69 -3.87
CA ASP A 170 -5.05 21.85 -4.16
C ASP A 170 -5.63 20.58 -4.78
N THR A 171 -4.89 19.94 -5.68
CA THR A 171 -5.31 18.66 -6.28
C THR A 171 -5.42 17.57 -5.21
N LEU A 172 -4.43 17.44 -4.32
CA LEU A 172 -4.45 16.46 -3.23
C LEU A 172 -5.62 16.68 -2.25
N THR A 173 -5.98 17.93 -1.98
CA THR A 173 -7.06 18.31 -1.06
C THR A 173 -8.47 18.21 -1.68
N ALA A 174 -8.59 18.19 -3.01
CA ALA A 174 -9.89 18.20 -3.71
C ALA A 174 -10.67 16.86 -3.66
N HIS A 175 -10.13 15.83 -3.01
CA HIS A 175 -10.69 14.47 -3.06
C HIS A 175 -11.45 14.07 -1.78
N PRO A 176 -12.52 13.25 -1.88
CA PRO A 176 -13.30 12.82 -0.73
C PRO A 176 -12.49 11.93 0.22
N GLU A 177 -12.89 11.89 1.50
CA GLU A 177 -12.21 11.12 2.55
C GLU A 177 -12.04 9.61 2.24
N GLY A 178 -12.91 9.05 1.41
CA GLY A 178 -12.80 7.65 0.97
C GLY A 178 -11.54 7.36 0.16
N GLY A 179 -11.10 8.29 -0.69
CA GLY A 179 -9.97 8.10 -1.61
C GLY A 179 -8.78 9.03 -1.37
N CYS A 180 -8.85 9.91 -0.38
CA CYS A 180 -7.79 10.87 -0.09
C CYS A 180 -6.44 10.17 0.20
N LEU A 181 -5.38 10.76 -0.35
CA LEU A 181 -4.02 10.26 -0.18
C LEU A 181 -3.43 10.76 1.14
N ASP A 182 -2.47 10.01 1.68
CA ASP A 182 -1.83 10.29 2.98
C ASP A 182 -0.34 10.56 2.84
N LEU A 183 0.30 9.92 1.86
CA LEU A 183 1.74 9.95 1.69
C LEU A 183 2.10 9.76 0.22
N GLY A 184 3.16 10.42 -0.24
CA GLY A 184 3.71 10.11 -1.55
C GLY A 184 5.13 10.62 -1.77
N CYS A 185 5.73 10.12 -2.84
CA CYS A 185 7.09 10.40 -3.24
C CYS A 185 7.13 10.81 -4.72
N VAL A 186 7.65 12.01 -4.98
CA VAL A 186 8.08 12.45 -6.30
C VAL A 186 9.60 12.37 -6.27
N ALA A 187 10.19 11.27 -6.73
CA ALA A 187 11.60 10.95 -6.47
C ALA A 187 12.55 12.09 -6.89
N ALA A 188 12.29 12.74 -8.03
CA ALA A 188 13.09 13.86 -8.52
C ALA A 188 12.85 15.22 -7.82
N ALA A 189 11.94 15.31 -6.84
CA ALA A 189 11.56 16.59 -6.23
C ALA A 189 11.44 16.56 -4.69
N GLY A 190 10.81 15.53 -4.11
CA GLY A 190 10.52 15.46 -2.69
C GLY A 190 9.32 14.58 -2.34
N THR A 191 8.69 14.86 -1.20
CA THR A 191 7.58 14.05 -0.64
C THR A 191 6.40 14.92 -0.26
N PHE A 192 5.22 14.31 -0.21
CA PHE A 192 4.04 14.93 0.40
C PHE A 192 3.47 14.03 1.50
N THR A 193 2.95 14.62 2.57
CA THR A 193 2.31 13.89 3.67
C THR A 193 1.11 14.67 4.19
N ARG A 194 -0.01 14.00 4.38
CA ARG A 194 -1.21 14.58 5.00
C ARG A 194 -0.95 14.76 6.49
N ALA A 195 -1.12 15.98 6.99
CA ALA A 195 -0.92 16.28 8.40
C ALA A 195 -1.99 15.61 9.27
N SER A 196 -1.59 15.09 10.43
CA SER A 196 -2.49 14.49 11.43
C SER A 196 -3.12 15.53 12.39
N LEU A 197 -3.05 16.83 12.09
CA LEU A 197 -3.49 17.89 13.00
C LEU A 197 -5.02 18.08 12.99
N PRO A 198 -5.61 18.60 14.09
CA PRO A 198 -7.07 18.72 14.26
C PRO A 198 -7.78 19.67 13.29
N THR A 199 -7.05 20.52 12.57
CA THR A 199 -7.60 21.42 11.55
C THR A 199 -7.34 20.79 10.18
N HIS A 200 -8.43 20.31 9.58
CA HIS A 200 -8.53 19.53 8.34
C HIS A 200 -7.52 19.83 7.21
N ASP A 201 -7.14 18.75 6.51
CA ASP A 201 -6.69 18.68 5.10
C ASP A 201 -5.43 19.43 4.65
N ALA A 202 -4.53 19.77 5.57
CA ALA A 202 -3.23 20.32 5.19
C ALA A 202 -2.24 19.22 4.76
N PHE A 203 -1.80 19.26 3.50
CA PHE A 203 -0.63 18.51 3.05
C PHE A 203 0.66 19.29 3.32
N VAL A 204 1.61 18.62 3.95
CA VAL A 204 3.00 19.08 4.05
C VAL A 204 3.72 18.61 2.80
N LEU A 205 4.19 19.56 1.99
CA LEU A 205 5.03 19.30 0.83
C LEU A 205 6.48 19.62 1.18
N GLU A 206 7.36 18.63 1.13
CA GLU A 206 8.78 18.77 1.50
C GLU A 206 9.65 18.50 0.28
N HIS A 207 10.37 19.53 -0.20
CA HIS A 207 11.45 19.35 -1.15
C HIS A 207 12.62 18.62 -0.50
N SER A 208 13.15 17.60 -1.17
CA SER A 208 14.28 16.84 -0.66
C SER A 208 15.11 16.22 -1.79
N PRO A 209 16.44 16.41 -1.81
CA PRO A 209 17.34 15.71 -2.73
C PRO A 209 17.52 14.22 -2.37
N ALA A 210 16.91 13.77 -1.27
CA ALA A 210 16.86 12.38 -0.83
C ALA A 210 15.40 11.98 -0.56
N ALA A 211 14.52 12.25 -1.53
CA ALA A 211 13.07 12.05 -1.41
C ALA A 211 12.69 10.60 -1.07
N VAL A 212 13.41 9.63 -1.64
CA VAL A 212 13.11 8.20 -1.49
C VAL A 212 13.36 7.70 -0.06
N PRO A 213 14.56 7.88 0.56
CA PRO A 213 14.77 7.56 1.97
C PRO A 213 13.81 8.30 2.91
N LYS A 214 13.52 9.57 2.62
CA LYS A 214 12.57 10.36 3.41
C LYS A 214 11.18 9.72 3.39
N PHE A 215 10.66 9.38 2.20
CA PHE A 215 9.40 8.66 2.04
C PHE A 215 9.41 7.33 2.80
N LEU A 216 10.45 6.51 2.60
CA LEU A 216 10.59 5.20 3.22
C LEU A 216 10.55 5.27 4.75
N LEU A 217 11.28 6.21 5.35
CA LEU A 217 11.32 6.39 6.80
C LEU A 217 10.00 6.95 7.35
N THR A 218 9.35 7.87 6.63
CA THR A 218 8.00 8.35 6.99
C THR A 218 6.99 7.21 6.94
N LEU A 219 7.00 6.39 5.89
CA LEU A 219 6.13 5.21 5.79
C LEU A 219 6.42 4.22 6.93
N ALA A 220 7.68 3.91 7.19
CA ALA A 220 8.07 3.01 8.28
C ALA A 220 7.57 3.52 9.64
N SER A 221 7.65 4.82 9.90
CA SER A 221 7.10 5.44 11.11
C SER A 221 5.59 5.27 11.20
N GLN A 222 4.84 5.58 10.13
CA GLN A 222 3.38 5.41 10.12
C GLN A 222 2.99 3.93 10.30
N LEU A 223 3.71 3.00 9.68
CA LEU A 223 3.48 1.56 9.84
C LEU A 223 3.76 1.06 11.26
N GLN A 224 4.72 1.67 11.98
CA GLN A 224 4.99 1.36 13.38
C GLN A 224 3.81 1.77 14.27
N ASP A 225 3.23 2.95 14.05
CA ASP A 225 2.07 3.44 14.78
C ASP A 225 0.82 2.55 14.57
N LEU A 226 0.71 1.92 13.39
CA LEU A 226 -0.37 0.96 13.10
C LEU A 226 -0.24 -0.39 13.81
N ALA A 227 0.95 -0.75 14.31
CA ALA A 227 1.24 -2.04 14.92
C ALA A 227 0.83 -3.26 14.04
N THR A 228 0.27 -4.32 14.63
CA THR A 228 -0.21 -5.51 13.89
C THR A 228 -1.62 -5.28 13.34
N VAL A 229 -1.92 -5.80 12.14
CA VAL A 229 -3.28 -5.83 11.58
C VAL A 229 -4.31 -6.42 12.55
N PRO A 230 -5.60 -6.06 12.43
CA PRO A 230 -6.66 -6.77 13.14
C PRO A 230 -6.60 -8.27 12.84
N MET A 231 -6.98 -9.10 13.83
CA MET A 231 -7.10 -10.53 13.62
C MET A 231 -8.33 -10.79 12.75
N LEU A 232 -8.12 -11.34 11.55
CA LEU A 232 -9.17 -11.64 10.59
C LEU A 232 -10.03 -12.83 11.04
N ASP A 233 -11.33 -12.78 10.75
CA ASP A 233 -12.22 -13.93 10.86
C ASP A 233 -12.12 -14.78 9.59
N ILE A 234 -11.28 -15.82 9.62
CA ILE A 234 -11.12 -16.70 8.45
C ILE A 234 -12.38 -17.49 8.14
N THR A 235 -13.27 -17.69 9.11
CA THR A 235 -14.51 -18.43 8.90
C THR A 235 -15.51 -17.63 8.08
N ALA A 236 -15.43 -16.29 8.12
CA ALA A 236 -16.22 -15.41 7.26
C ALA A 236 -15.91 -15.66 5.77
N TYR A 237 -14.63 -15.87 5.41
CA TYR A 237 -14.23 -16.23 4.05
C TYR A 237 -14.64 -17.65 3.67
N ALA A 238 -14.62 -18.58 4.63
CA ALA A 238 -14.98 -19.98 4.40
C ALA A 238 -16.46 -20.18 4.01
N GLN A 239 -17.34 -19.19 4.25
CA GLN A 239 -18.75 -19.23 3.87
C GLN A 239 -18.96 -19.34 2.35
N HIS A 240 -17.96 -18.96 1.55
CA HIS A 240 -17.98 -19.08 0.09
C HIS A 240 -17.60 -20.48 -0.42
N LEU A 241 -17.17 -21.39 0.46
CA LEU A 241 -16.80 -22.76 0.07
C LEU A 241 -18.06 -23.62 -0.13
N PRO A 242 -18.14 -24.41 -1.21
CA PRO A 242 -19.29 -25.28 -1.45
C PRO A 242 -19.35 -26.38 -0.40
N VAL A 243 -20.52 -26.55 0.23
CA VAL A 243 -20.79 -27.65 1.16
C VAL A 243 -21.48 -28.78 0.41
N ARG A 244 -20.91 -29.98 0.45
CA ARG A 244 -21.60 -31.22 0.07
C ARG A 244 -21.80 -32.06 1.32
N VAL A 245 -23.04 -32.16 1.79
CA VAL A 245 -23.39 -33.06 2.90
C VAL A 245 -23.61 -34.45 2.29
N HIS A 246 -22.78 -35.42 2.67
CA HIS A 246 -23.11 -36.82 2.41
C HIS A 246 -24.19 -37.22 3.42
N GLU A 247 -25.43 -37.41 2.95
CA GLU A 247 -26.44 -38.11 3.71
C GLU A 247 -25.94 -39.55 3.94
N THR A 248 -25.62 -39.90 5.18
CA THR A 248 -25.47 -41.30 5.56
C THR A 248 -26.80 -42.01 5.27
N PRO A 249 -26.82 -43.05 4.42
CA PRO A 249 -28.03 -43.82 4.16
C PRO A 249 -28.58 -44.32 5.50
N GLY A 250 -29.88 -44.08 5.72
CA GLY A 250 -30.54 -44.24 7.00
C GLY A 250 -30.16 -45.52 7.72
N ALA A 251 -29.92 -45.41 9.02
CA ALA A 251 -30.00 -46.53 9.93
C ALA A 251 -31.38 -47.16 9.77
N THR A 252 -31.45 -48.25 9.00
CA THR A 252 -32.57 -49.18 9.03
C THR A 252 -32.60 -49.80 10.42
N THR A 253 -33.42 -49.24 11.31
CA THR A 253 -34.14 -50.05 12.30
C THR A 253 -35.09 -50.97 11.52
N PRO A 254 -35.20 -52.26 11.86
CA PRO A 254 -35.48 -52.74 13.21
C PRO A 254 -34.45 -53.72 13.80
#